data_AF-A0A7C5JMY0-F1
#
_entry.id   AF-A0A7C5JMY0-F1
#
_cell.length_a   1.000
_cell.length_b   1.000
_cell.length_c   1.000
_cell.angle_alpha   90.00
_cell.angle_beta   90.00
_cell.angle_gamma   90.00
#
_symmetry.space_group_name_H-M   'P 1'
#
loop_
_entity.id
_entity.type
_entity.pdbx_description
1 polymer ?
#
loop_
_entity_poly.entity_id
_entity_poly.type
_entity_poly.pdbx_seq_one_letter_code
_entity_poly.pdbx_strand_id
1 'polypeptide(L)' 'AQVIREAKRAKEEGKERVILMNWSGHGLLDLTGYDAFLNGKLANYTLPEEELKKFTECLKDLPKPPPLA' A
#
# COMPACT_ATOMS: atom_id res chain seq x y z
N ALA A 1 -1.15 0.35 9.54
CA ALA A 1 -0.50 1.67 9.77
C ALA A 1 -1.31 2.66 10.62
N GLN A 2 -2.65 2.57 10.71
CA GLN A 2 -3.47 3.55 11.44
C GLN A 2 -3.12 3.65 12.94
N VAL A 3 -2.90 2.51 13.61
CA VAL A 3 -2.50 2.44 15.03
C VAL A 3 -1.27 3.31 15.34
N ILE A 4 -0.26 3.28 14.45
CA ILE A 4 0.96 4.06 14.60
C ILE A 4 0.66 5.57 14.51
N ARG A 5 -0.25 5.98 13.62
CA ARG A 5 -0.65 7.39 13.50
C ARG A 5 -1.38 7.87 14.75
N GLU A 6 -2.29 7.06 15.28
CA GLU A 6 -3.01 7.36 16.52
C GLU A 6 -2.06 7.49 17.72
N ALA A 7 -1.06 6.61 17.83
CA ALA A 7 -0.04 6.66 18.86
C ALA A 7 0.84 7.92 18.75
N LYS A 8 1.25 8.31 17.53
CA LYS A 8 1.98 9.57 17.29
C LYS A 8 1.16 10.78 17.69
N ARG A 9 -0.12 10.82 17.30
CA ARG A 9 -1.02 11.91 17.67
C ARG A 9 -1.22 12.02 19.18
N ALA A 10 -1.37 10.90 19.89
CA ALA A 10 -1.46 10.90 21.36
C ALA A 10 -0.21 11.49 22.03
N LYS A 11 0.97 11.13 21.50
CA LYS A 11 2.26 11.67 21.95
C LYS A 11 2.37 13.18 21.72
N GLU A 12 2.01 13.65 20.52
CA GLU A 12 2.04 15.08 20.16
C GLU A 12 1.08 15.91 21.02
N GLU A 13 -0.10 15.38 21.33
CA GLU A 13 -1.07 16.04 22.19
C GLU A 13 -0.77 15.93 23.69
N GLY A 14 0.19 15.08 24.08
CA GLY A 14 0.52 14.82 25.49
C GLY A 14 -0.61 14.20 26.30
N LYS A 15 -1.56 13.51 25.64
CA LYS A 15 -2.74 12.92 26.28
C LYS A 15 -2.63 11.41 26.32
N GLU A 16 -2.98 10.84 27.47
CA GLU A 16 -3.17 9.40 27.58
C GLU A 16 -4.34 8.95 26.71
N ARG A 17 -4.14 7.89 25.92
CA ARG A 17 -5.16 7.29 25.06
C ARG A 17 -5.06 5.78 25.10
N VAL A 18 -6.21 5.13 25.19
CA VAL A 18 -6.33 3.68 24.97
C VAL A 18 -6.56 3.46 23.47
N ILE A 19 -5.69 2.68 22.83
CA ILE A 19 -5.79 2.35 21.40
C ILE A 19 -6.01 0.85 21.28
N LEU A 20 -7.23 0.46 20.92
CA LEU A 20 -7.55 -0.93 20.59
C LEU A 20 -7.14 -1.21 19.14
N MET A 21 -6.45 -2.32 18.93
CA MET A 21 -6.09 -2.81 17.60
C MET A 21 -6.54 -4.25 17.42
N ASN A 22 -7.15 -4.55 16.27
CA ASN A 22 -7.42 -5.93 15.88
C ASN A 22 -6.14 -6.54 15.30
N TRP A 23 -5.62 -7.57 15.95
CA TRP A 23 -4.51 -8.35 15.43
C TRP A 23 -5.03 -9.58 14.69
N SER A 24 -5.36 -9.40 13.42
CA SER A 24 -6.09 -10.39 12.62
C SER A 24 -5.23 -11.49 11.99
N GLY A 25 -3.90 -11.45 12.10
CA GLY A 25 -3.03 -12.39 11.39
C GLY A 25 -1.63 -12.52 11.98
N HIS A 26 -1.07 -13.72 11.86
CA HIS A 26 0.24 -14.09 12.41
C HIS A 26 1.42 -13.77 11.48
N GLY A 27 1.17 -13.53 10.18
CA GLY A 27 2.22 -13.11 9.22
C GLY A 27 3.16 -14.20 8.73
N LEU A 28 2.84 -15.49 8.92
CA LEU A 28 3.73 -16.61 8.52
C LEU A 28 3.91 -16.69 7.01
N LEU A 29 2.84 -16.44 6.24
CA LEU A 29 2.89 -16.48 4.77
C LEU A 29 3.58 -15.23 4.19
N ASP A 30 3.74 -14.17 4.99
CA ASP A 30 4.38 -12.92 4.59
C ASP A 30 5.90 -12.93 4.83
N LEU A 31 6.46 -13.98 5.45
CA LEU A 31 7.88 -14.07 5.81
C LEU A 31 8.81 -13.85 4.60
N THR A 32 8.45 -14.36 3.42
CA THR A 32 9.22 -14.13 2.19
C THR A 32 9.26 -12.65 1.80
N GLY A 33 8.15 -11.93 2.01
CA GLY A 33 8.07 -10.50 1.77
C GLY A 33 8.92 -9.71 2.77
N TYR A 34 8.91 -10.11 4.05
CA TYR A 34 9.78 -9.52 5.06
C TYR A 34 11.26 -9.75 4.75
N ASP A 35 11.66 -10.97 4.37
CA ASP A 35 13.04 -11.27 3.98
C ASP A 35 13.50 -10.40 2.80
N ALA A 36 12.67 -10.28 1.76
CA ALA A 36 12.98 -9.45 0.60
C ALA A 36 13.13 -7.96 0.99
N PHE A 37 12.26 -7.44 1.86
CA PHE A 37 12.35 -6.07 2.35
C PHE A 37 13.58 -5.84 3.22
N LEU A 38 13.84 -6.71 4.20
CA LEU A 38 14.96 -6.58 5.14
C LEU A 38 16.31 -6.73 4.46
N ASN A 39 16.41 -7.54 3.40
CA ASN A 39 17.59 -7.66 2.56
C ASN A 39 17.68 -6.61 1.44
N GLY A 40 16.79 -5.62 1.41
CA GLY A 40 16.82 -4.55 0.40
C GLY A 40 16.49 -4.99 -1.03
N LYS A 41 15.94 -6.19 -1.22
CA LYS A 41 15.51 -6.72 -2.53
C LYS A 41 14.14 -6.19 -2.95
N LEU A 42 13.35 -5.68 -2.00
CA LEU A 42 12.06 -5.06 -2.27
C LEU A 42 12.24 -3.54 -2.41
N ALA A 43 11.97 -3.01 -3.60
CA ALA A 43 12.07 -1.59 -3.91
C ALA A 43 10.75 -1.06 -4.49
N ASN A 44 10.52 0.24 -4.30
CA ASN A 44 9.42 0.93 -4.98
C ASN A 44 9.70 0.95 -6.48
N TYR A 45 8.89 0.23 -7.25
CA TYR A 45 8.93 0.27 -8.70
C TYR A 45 7.83 1.21 -9.19
N THR A 46 8.23 2.26 -9.90
CA THR A 46 7.30 3.12 -10.62
C THR A 46 7.18 2.60 -12.04
N LEU A 47 5.96 2.27 -12.47
CA LEU A 47 5.71 1.80 -13.84
C LEU A 47 6.10 2.91 -14.85
N PRO A 48 7.09 2.67 -15.73
CA PRO A 48 7.49 3.64 -16.74
C PRO A 48 6.36 3.89 -17.74
N GLU A 49 6.25 5.13 -18.21
CA GLU A 49 5.23 5.55 -19.18
C GLU A 49 5.29 4.71 -20.48
N GLU A 50 6.48 4.33 -20.92
CA GLU A 50 6.70 3.47 -22.09
C GLU A 50 6.07 2.09 -21.91
N GLU A 51 6.24 1.48 -20.74
CA GLU A 51 5.64 0.18 -20.42
C GLU A 51 4.12 0.31 -20.29
N LEU A 52 3.64 1.35 -19.63
CA LEU A 52 2.22 1.65 -19.51
C LEU A 52 1.56 1.76 -20.89
N LYS A 53 2.16 2.53 -21.82
CA LYS A 53 1.67 2.65 -23.20
C LYS A 53 1.68 1.32 -23.93
N LYS A 54 2.78 0.56 -23.84
CA LYS A 54 2.90 -0.77 -24.45
C LYS A 54 1.76 -1.70 -24.03
N PHE A 55 1.41 -1.72 -22.75
CA PHE A 55 0.37 -2.61 -22.23
C PHE A 55 -1.05 -2.07 -22.45
N THR A 56 -1.23 -0.75 -22.51
CA THR A 56 -2.55 -0.14 -22.74
C THR A 56 -2.91 -0.01 -24.22
N GLU A 57 -1.97 -0.29 -25.13
CA GLU A 57 -2.17 -0.22 -26.59
C GLU A 57 -3.39 -1.03 -27.06
N CYS A 58 -3.59 -2.23 -26.51
CA CYS A 58 -4.71 -3.10 -26.89
C CYS A 58 -6.09 -2.56 -26.46
N LEU A 59 -6.12 -1.57 -25.58
CA LEU A 59 -7.34 -0.95 -25.08
C LEU A 59 -7.82 0.22 -25.95
N LYS A 60 -7.00 0.68 -26.91
CA LYS A 60 -7.29 1.89 -27.71
C LYS A 60 -8.62 1.85 -28.45
N ASP A 61 -8.98 0.69 -28.98
CA ASP A 61 -10.19 0.50 -29.79
C ASP A 61 -11.40 0.00 -28.99
N LEU A 62 -11.24 -0.17 -27.66
CA LEU A 62 -12.33 -0.61 -26.80
C LEU A 62 -13.26 0.57 -26.45
N PRO A 63 -14.58 0.31 -26.33
CA PRO A 63 -15.53 1.34 -25.94
C PRO A 63 -15.18 1.90 -24.57
N LYS A 64 -15.17 3.24 -24.47
CA LYS A 64 -14.94 3.93 -23.19
C LYS A 64 -16.19 3.85 -22.31
N PRO A 65 -16.03 3.69 -20.99
CA PRO A 65 -17.18 3.73 -20.08
C PRO A 65 -17.86 5.10 -20.16
N PRO A 66 -19.19 5.15 -19.90
CA PRO A 66 -19.91 6.42 -19.83
C PRO A 66 -19.34 7.30 -18.70
N PRO A 67 -19.52 8.62 -18.76
CA PRO A 67 -19.10 9.52 -17.70
C PRO A 67 -19.74 9.13 -16.36
N LEU A 68 -18.98 9.20 -15.28
CA LEU A 68 -19.53 9.12 -13.93
C LEU A 68 -20.44 10.33 -13.72
N ALA A 69 -21.72 10.06 -13.42
CA ALA A 69 -22.73 11.08 -13.11
C ALA A 69 -22.43 11.81 -11.79
#